data_AF-A0A932PK92-F1
#
_entry.id   AF-A0A932PK92-F1
#
_cell.length_a   1.000
_cell.length_b   1.000
_cell.length_c   1.000
_cell.angle_alpha   90.00
_cell.angle_beta   90.00
_cell.angle_gamma   90.00
#
_symmetry.space_group_name_H-M   'P 1'
#
loop_
_entity.id
_entity.type
_entity.pdbx_description
1 polymer ?
#
loop_
_entity_poly.entity_id
_entity_poly.type
_entity_poly.pdbx_seq_one_letter_code
_entity_poly.pdbx_strand_id
1 'polypeptide(L)'
;MSAAMAMSNVNARQRKSCWLGTPEIYFRKTIDNSRLVKVEDPRRGREMKQFGIALCILFALVMGYALQHFRAIEYGYQIEALRTQRDGLVEMNRALRLEDASLRDPGRIDVMARKLGLQSPQPGQVMQLDGNADTSAPVMASMTPVSVVSAR
;
A
#
# COMPACT_ATOMS: atom_id res chain seq x y z
N MET A 1 83.33 66.88 56.01
CA MET A 1 82.84 67.01 54.63
C MET A 1 81.99 65.79 54.31
N SER A 2 80.70 66.03 54.06
CA SER A 2 79.66 65.20 53.43
C SER A 2 79.61 63.68 53.69
N ALA A 3 78.61 63.28 54.49
CA ALA A 3 78.02 61.95 54.46
C ALA A 3 76.88 61.94 53.43
N ALA A 4 76.97 61.10 52.40
CA ALA A 4 75.92 60.88 51.42
C ALA A 4 75.38 59.46 51.59
N MET A 5 74.24 59.32 52.27
CA MET A 5 73.50 58.07 52.35
C MET A 5 72.42 58.06 51.26
N ALA A 6 72.49 57.05 50.40
CA ALA A 6 71.52 56.75 49.37
C ALA A 6 70.17 56.36 50.00
N MET A 7 69.10 57.07 49.63
CA MET A 7 67.72 56.68 49.94
C MET A 7 67.06 56.15 48.66
N SER A 8 66.81 54.84 48.68
CA SER A 8 65.92 54.13 47.79
C SER A 8 64.47 54.58 48.01
N ASN A 9 63.76 55.00 46.96
CA ASN A 9 62.32 55.16 47.00
C ASN A 9 61.67 54.36 45.86
N VAL A 10 61.22 53.15 46.19
CA VAL A 10 60.34 52.33 45.35
C VAL A 10 58.95 52.94 45.43
N ASN A 11 58.62 53.82 44.48
CA ASN A 11 57.26 54.32 44.31
C ASN A 11 56.45 53.27 43.55
N ALA A 12 55.72 52.44 44.30
CA ALA A 12 54.69 51.56 43.77
C ALA A 12 53.59 52.42 43.11
N ARG A 13 53.62 52.51 41.78
CA ARG A 13 52.56 53.14 40.97
C ARG A 13 51.30 52.28 41.09
N GLN A 14 50.45 52.63 42.04
CA GLN A 14 49.09 52.13 42.17
C GLN A 14 48.31 52.57 40.93
N ARG A 15 48.17 51.67 39.94
CA ARG A 15 47.33 51.90 38.76
C ARG A 15 45.88 51.97 39.22
N LYS A 16 45.35 53.19 39.34
CA LYS A 16 43.91 53.41 39.50
C LYS A 16 43.21 52.88 38.24
N SER A 17 42.35 51.87 38.40
CA SER A 17 41.49 51.37 37.32
C SER A 17 40.54 52.48 36.90
N CYS A 18 40.89 53.21 35.84
CA CYS A 18 40.01 54.17 35.19
C CYS A 18 39.05 53.40 34.27
N TRP A 19 38.11 52.69 34.86
CA TRP A 19 36.93 52.16 34.18
C TRP A 19 35.73 52.64 34.97
N LEU A 20 35.34 53.89 34.70
CA LEU A 20 33.96 54.32 34.97
C LEU A 20 33.13 53.67 33.87
N GLY A 21 32.22 52.78 34.25
CA GLY A 21 31.36 52.04 33.33
C GLY A 21 30.70 52.93 32.28
N THR A 22 30.27 52.33 31.18
CA THR A 22 29.61 53.01 30.06
C THR A 22 28.56 53.98 30.59
N PRO A 23 28.65 55.29 30.32
CA PRO A 23 27.63 56.23 30.73
C PRO A 23 26.31 55.77 30.09
N GLU A 24 25.30 55.49 30.92
CA GLU A 24 23.95 55.25 30.46
C GLU A 24 23.42 56.56 29.87
N ILE A 25 23.69 56.76 28.58
CA ILE A 25 23.18 57.91 27.84
C ILE A 25 21.72 57.60 27.53
N TYR A 26 20.83 58.08 28.39
CA TYR A 26 19.41 58.11 28.12
C TYR A 26 19.14 59.10 26.99
N PHE A 27 19.14 58.61 25.75
CA PHE A 27 18.69 59.38 24.61
C PHE A 27 17.19 59.69 24.80
N ARG A 28 16.83 60.92 25.18
CA ARG A 28 15.44 61.41 25.16
C ARG A 28 14.89 61.61 23.74
N LYS A 29 15.49 60.96 22.74
CA LYS A 29 15.06 61.07 21.35
C LYS A 29 13.91 60.09 21.17
N THR A 30 12.69 60.60 21.08
CA THR A 30 11.52 59.79 20.74
C THR A 30 11.72 59.26 19.32
N ILE A 31 11.96 57.94 19.20
CA ILE A 31 12.09 57.29 17.90
C ILE A 31 10.71 57.26 17.28
N ASP A 32 10.46 58.17 16.34
CA ASP A 32 9.24 58.16 15.56
C ASP A 32 9.41 57.22 14.35
N ASN A 33 8.78 56.05 14.44
CA ASN A 33 8.76 55.05 13.38
C ASN A 33 7.60 55.25 12.41
N SER A 34 6.84 56.35 12.50
CA SER A 34 5.66 56.61 11.66
C SER A 34 5.96 56.62 10.16
N ARG A 35 7.22 56.83 9.76
CA ARG A 35 7.68 56.88 8.36
C ARG A 35 8.51 55.67 7.93
N LEU A 36 8.62 54.63 8.77
CA LEU A 36 9.40 53.45 8.44
C LEU A 36 8.65 52.63 7.38
N VAL A 37 9.04 52.80 6.11
CA VAL A 37 8.53 51.97 5.02
C VAL A 37 9.45 50.75 4.89
N LYS A 38 8.85 49.56 4.94
CA LYS A 38 9.58 48.31 4.69
C LYS A 38 10.03 48.28 3.23
N VAL A 39 11.34 48.44 3.01
CA VAL A 39 11.92 48.25 1.68
C VAL A 39 11.92 46.74 1.39
N GLU A 40 11.26 46.34 0.31
CA GLU A 40 11.25 44.95 -0.12
C GLU A 40 12.54 44.63 -0.87
N ASP A 41 13.33 43.71 -0.32
CA ASP A 41 14.47 43.14 -1.04
C ASP A 41 13.97 42.08 -2.03
N PRO A 42 14.07 42.29 -3.36
CA PRO A 42 13.56 41.34 -4.35
C PRO A 42 14.30 39.99 -4.30
N ARG A 43 15.51 39.95 -3.72
CA ARG A 43 16.27 38.71 -3.50
C ARG A 43 15.61 37.81 -2.45
N ARG A 44 15.16 38.38 -1.32
CA ARG A 44 14.45 37.62 -0.26
C ARG A 44 13.14 37.00 -0.78
N GLY A 45 12.43 37.72 -1.64
CA GLY A 45 11.22 37.19 -2.28
C GLY A 45 11.50 35.97 -3.17
N ARG A 46 12.65 35.94 -3.87
CA ARG A 46 13.07 34.79 -4.70
C ARG A 46 13.47 33.59 -3.85
N GLU A 47 14.24 33.82 -2.78
CA GLU A 47 14.64 32.77 -1.84
C GLU A 47 13.41 32.14 -1.18
N MET A 48 12.47 32.93 -0.66
CA MET A 48 11.23 32.44 -0.07
C MET A 48 10.39 31.61 -1.05
N LYS A 49 10.32 32.01 -2.33
CA LYS A 49 9.67 31.22 -3.38
C LYS A 49 10.38 29.89 -3.62
N GLN A 50 11.71 29.89 -3.67
CA GLN A 50 12.50 28.65 -3.83
C GLN A 50 12.30 27.70 -2.64
N PHE A 51 12.31 28.23 -1.42
CA PHE A 51 11.99 27.44 -0.22
C PHE A 51 10.56 26.89 -0.25
N GLY A 52 9.59 27.70 -0.65
CA GLY A 52 8.20 27.27 -0.80
C GLY A 52 8.03 26.16 -1.84
N ILE A 53 8.70 26.29 -2.99
CA ILE A 53 8.71 25.25 -4.04
C ILE A 53 9.36 23.97 -3.52
N ALA A 54 10.51 24.07 -2.87
CA ALA A 54 11.20 22.91 -2.30
C ALA A 54 10.33 22.19 -1.25
N LEU A 55 9.65 22.95 -0.38
CA LEU A 55 8.73 22.40 0.60
C LEU A 55 7.52 21.72 -0.05
N CYS A 56 6.94 22.32 -1.10
CA CYS A 56 5.85 21.71 -1.86
C CYS A 56 6.27 20.40 -2.51
N ILE A 57 7.46 20.34 -3.11
CA ILE A 57 7.99 19.11 -3.71
C ILE A 57 8.19 18.04 -2.65
N LEU A 58 8.82 18.39 -1.51
CA LEU A 58 8.99 17.47 -0.39
C LEU A 58 7.64 16.93 0.11
N PHE A 59 6.66 17.81 0.29
CA PHE A 59 5.31 17.45 0.71
C PHE A 59 4.64 16.50 -0.29
N ALA A 60 4.72 16.80 -1.59
CA ALA A 60 4.15 15.96 -2.64
C ALA A 60 4.79 14.57 -2.67
N LEU A 61 6.11 14.46 -2.45
CA LEU A 61 6.81 13.18 -2.38
C LEU A 61 6.37 12.36 -1.17
N VAL A 62 6.32 12.97 0.02
CA VAL A 62 5.89 12.28 1.25
C VAL A 62 4.43 11.85 1.14
N MET A 63 3.55 12.73 0.66
CA MET A 63 2.14 12.43 0.54
C MET A 63 1.87 11.41 -0.56
N GLY A 64 2.58 11.49 -1.69
CA GLY A 64 2.55 10.49 -2.76
C GLY A 64 3.00 9.11 -2.26
N TYR A 65 4.09 9.05 -1.50
CA TYR A 65 4.56 7.81 -0.89
C TYR A 65 3.54 7.23 0.09
N ALA A 66 2.98 8.06 0.98
CA ALA A 66 1.95 7.63 1.92
C ALA A 66 0.71 7.10 1.19
N LEU A 67 0.23 7.81 0.17
CA LEU A 67 -0.90 7.39 -0.65
C LEU A 67 -0.62 6.06 -1.36
N GLN A 68 0.58 5.89 -1.92
CA GLN A 68 0.99 4.63 -2.54
C GLN A 68 1.05 3.48 -1.53
N HIS A 69 1.56 3.74 -0.33
CA HIS A 69 1.58 2.76 0.75
C HIS A 69 0.15 2.33 1.15
N PHE A 70 -0.79 3.27 1.27
CA PHE A 70 -2.19 2.95 1.53
C PHE A 70 -2.82 2.11 0.40
N ARG A 71 -2.54 2.43 -0.86
CA ARG A 71 -3.01 1.63 -2.00
C ARG A 71 -2.46 0.21 -1.97
N ALA A 72 -1.19 0.04 -1.63
CA ALA A 72 -0.59 -1.29 -1.50
C ALA A 72 -1.27 -2.14 -0.42
N ILE A 73 -1.66 -1.55 0.70
CA ILE A 73 -2.41 -2.24 1.76
C ILE A 73 -3.80 -2.67 1.27
N GLU A 74 -4.52 -1.78 0.58
CA GLU A 74 -5.85 -2.08 0.02
C GLU A 74 -5.80 -3.22 -1.01
N TYR A 75 -4.78 -3.23 -1.88
CA TYR A 75 -4.55 -4.33 -2.81
C TYR A 75 -4.18 -5.64 -2.09
N GLY A 76 -3.42 -5.58 -0.99
CA GLY A 76 -3.10 -6.75 -0.19
C GLY A 76 -4.37 -7.47 0.31
N TYR A 77 -5.35 -6.71 0.80
CA TYR A 77 -6.62 -7.28 1.22
C TYR A 77 -7.45 -7.84 0.07
N GLN A 78 -7.49 -7.15 -1.08
CA GLN A 78 -8.21 -7.65 -2.25
C GLN A 78 -7.60 -8.97 -2.75
N ILE A 79 -6.27 -9.08 -2.76
CA ILE A 79 -5.57 -10.31 -3.14
C ILE A 79 -5.92 -11.45 -2.18
N GLU A 80 -5.92 -11.20 -0.87
CA GLU A 80 -6.26 -12.22 0.12
C GLU A 80 -7.73 -12.69 0.01
N ALA A 81 -8.64 -11.75 -0.23
CA ALA A 81 -10.05 -12.06 -0.46
C ALA A 81 -10.25 -12.92 -1.72
N LEU A 82 -9.61 -12.55 -2.84
CA LEU A 82 -9.67 -13.31 -4.08
C LEU A 82 -9.01 -14.69 -3.94
N ARG A 83 -7.93 -14.79 -3.16
CA ARG A 83 -7.26 -16.06 -2.86
C ARG A 83 -8.17 -17.00 -2.08
N THR A 84 -8.84 -16.47 -1.05
CA THR A 84 -9.82 -17.23 -0.25
C THR A 84 -10.98 -17.74 -1.12
N GLN A 85 -11.52 -16.90 -2.01
CA GLN A 85 -12.57 -17.30 -2.94
C GLN A 85 -12.11 -18.40 -3.90
N ARG A 86 -10.92 -18.24 -4.48
CA ARG A 86 -10.32 -19.24 -5.38
C ARG A 86 -10.14 -20.57 -4.66
N ASP A 87 -9.59 -20.57 -3.45
CA ASP A 87 -9.35 -21.79 -2.70
C ASP A 87 -10.68 -22.48 -2.29
N GLY A 88 -11.71 -21.69 -1.95
CA GLY A 88 -13.06 -22.20 -1.74
C GLY A 88 -13.65 -22.87 -2.99
N LEU A 89 -13.51 -22.23 -4.16
CA LEU A 89 -13.95 -22.80 -5.44
C LEU A 89 -13.20 -24.09 -5.80
N VAL A 90 -11.90 -24.17 -5.53
CA VAL A 90 -11.09 -25.37 -5.76
C VAL A 90 -11.57 -26.51 -4.88
N GLU A 91 -11.82 -26.25 -3.59
CA GLU A 91 -12.29 -27.30 -2.67
C GLU A 91 -13.69 -27.79 -3.05
N MET A 92 -14.60 -26.88 -3.43
CA MET A 92 -15.93 -27.27 -3.94
C MET A 92 -15.81 -28.10 -5.22
N ASN A 93 -14.92 -27.73 -6.16
CA ASN A 93 -14.72 -28.52 -7.37
C ASN A 93 -14.20 -29.93 -7.05
N ARG A 94 -13.27 -30.02 -6.08
CA ARG A 94 -12.75 -31.31 -5.60
C ARG A 94 -13.86 -32.16 -4.99
N ALA A 95 -14.71 -31.59 -4.14
CA ALA A 95 -15.85 -32.27 -3.54
C ALA A 95 -16.81 -32.81 -4.62
N LEU A 96 -17.19 -31.97 -5.59
CA LEU A 96 -18.04 -32.38 -6.71
C LEU A 96 -17.44 -33.52 -7.54
N ARG A 97 -16.12 -33.51 -7.78
CA ARG A 97 -15.45 -34.61 -8.49
C ARG A 97 -15.48 -35.92 -7.71
N LEU A 98 -15.35 -35.85 -6.38
CA LEU A 98 -15.47 -37.04 -5.52
C LEU A 98 -16.90 -37.58 -5.53
N GLU A 99 -17.90 -36.70 -5.49
CA GLU A 99 -19.30 -37.07 -5.61
C GLU A 99 -19.58 -37.73 -6.96
N ASP A 100 -19.13 -37.13 -8.07
CA ASP A 100 -19.31 -37.69 -9.42
C ASP A 100 -18.65 -39.08 -9.54
N ALA A 101 -17.42 -39.23 -9.04
CA ALA A 101 -16.75 -40.53 -9.00
C ALA A 101 -17.53 -41.56 -8.16
N SER A 102 -18.08 -41.14 -7.01
CA SER A 102 -18.90 -42.01 -6.15
C SER A 102 -20.23 -42.40 -6.78
N LEU A 103 -20.79 -41.57 -7.65
CA LEU A 103 -22.05 -41.81 -8.37
C LEU A 103 -21.83 -42.72 -9.58
N ARG A 104 -20.65 -42.60 -10.22
CA ARG A 104 -20.23 -43.44 -11.35
C ARG A 104 -19.68 -44.80 -10.93
N ASP A 105 -19.54 -45.07 -9.63
CA ASP A 105 -19.10 -46.37 -9.14
C ASP A 105 -20.08 -47.48 -9.59
N PRO A 106 -19.64 -48.41 -10.46
CA PRO A 106 -20.50 -49.48 -10.97
C PRO A 106 -21.03 -50.39 -9.84
N GLY A 107 -20.25 -50.59 -8.77
CA GLY A 107 -20.70 -51.38 -7.63
C GLY A 107 -21.92 -50.77 -6.95
N ARG A 108 -21.91 -49.44 -6.76
CA ARG A 108 -23.06 -48.69 -6.23
C ARG A 108 -24.26 -48.75 -7.16
N ILE A 109 -24.04 -48.63 -8.47
CA ILE A 109 -25.09 -48.72 -9.49
C ILE A 109 -25.74 -50.12 -9.46
N ASP A 110 -24.96 -51.19 -9.40
CA ASP A 110 -25.46 -52.57 -9.36
C ASP A 110 -26.28 -52.87 -8.10
N VAL A 111 -25.87 -52.33 -6.95
CA VAL A 111 -26.64 -52.45 -5.70
C VAL A 111 -27.97 -51.71 -5.81
N MET A 112 -27.97 -50.50 -6.40
CA MET A 112 -29.18 -49.72 -6.60
C MET A 112 -30.12 -50.37 -7.63
N ALA A 113 -29.59 -50.90 -8.73
CA ALA A 113 -30.32 -51.64 -9.76
C ALA A 113 -31.04 -52.86 -9.16
N ARG A 114 -30.32 -53.65 -8.33
CA ARG A 114 -30.92 -54.81 -7.64
C ARG A 114 -32.05 -54.42 -6.68
N LYS A 115 -31.93 -53.30 -5.96
CA LYS A 115 -33.02 -52.77 -5.11
C LYS A 115 -34.25 -52.36 -5.90
N LEU A 116 -34.08 -51.93 -7.14
CA LEU A 116 -35.16 -51.60 -8.08
C LEU A 116 -35.72 -52.83 -8.81
N GLY A 117 -35.23 -54.04 -8.49
CA GLY A 117 -35.64 -55.28 -9.16
C GLY A 117 -35.01 -55.49 -10.54
N LEU A 118 -34.07 -54.63 -10.94
CA LEU A 118 -33.33 -54.78 -12.19
C LEU A 118 -32.22 -55.84 -11.99
N GLN A 119 -32.12 -56.78 -12.93
CA GLN A 119 -31.08 -57.81 -12.96
C GLN A 119 -30.29 -57.74 -14.26
N SER A 120 -29.03 -58.18 -14.21
CA SER A 120 -28.20 -58.26 -15.40
C SER A 120 -28.81 -59.27 -16.39
N PRO A 121 -28.94 -58.92 -17.68
CA PRO A 121 -29.55 -59.80 -18.67
C PRO A 121 -28.71 -61.08 -18.84
N GLN A 122 -29.38 -62.22 -19.02
CA GLN A 122 -28.69 -63.48 -19.32
C GLN A 122 -28.16 -63.50 -20.76
N PRO A 123 -27.09 -64.27 -21.05
CA PRO A 123 -26.56 -64.40 -22.41
C PRO A 123 -27.67 -64.85 -23.39
N GLY A 124 -27.94 -64.06 -24.42
CA GLY A 124 -29.00 -64.33 -25.42
C GLY A 124 -30.33 -63.60 -25.21
N GLN A 125 -30.49 -62.84 -24.11
CA GLN A 125 -31.73 -62.11 -23.79
C GLN A 125 -31.73 -60.65 -24.29
N VAL A 126 -30.60 -60.18 -24.84
CA VAL A 126 -30.43 -58.84 -25.39
C VAL A 126 -30.77 -58.88 -26.88
N MET A 127 -31.93 -58.35 -27.25
CA MET A 127 -32.33 -58.17 -28.64
C MET A 127 -32.00 -56.74 -29.06
N GLN A 128 -31.03 -56.57 -29.95
CA GLN A 128 -30.72 -55.28 -30.54
C GLN A 128 -31.86 -54.95 -31.52
N LEU A 129 -32.66 -53.93 -31.22
CA LEU A 129 -33.60 -53.42 -32.22
C LEU A 129 -32.77 -52.67 -33.27
N ASP A 130 -32.54 -53.31 -34.41
CA ASP A 130 -31.98 -52.65 -35.58
C ASP A 130 -32.96 -51.55 -36.01
N GLY A 131 -32.54 -50.29 -35.92
CA GLY A 131 -33.34 -49.10 -36.20
C GLY A 131 -33.65 -48.91 -37.69
N ASN A 132 -34.23 -49.91 -38.33
CA ASN A 132 -34.76 -49.83 -39.68
C ASN A 132 -36.29 -49.62 -39.68
N ALA A 133 -36.80 -48.86 -38.70
CA ALA A 133 -38.09 -48.21 -38.79
C ALA A 133 -37.84 -46.75 -39.24
N ASP A 134 -37.98 -46.56 -40.55
CA ASP A 134 -38.29 -45.30 -41.24
C ASP A 134 -37.18 -44.23 -41.38
N THR A 135 -36.54 -44.33 -42.54
CA THR A 135 -35.67 -43.35 -43.21
C THR A 135 -36.40 -42.04 -43.57
N SER A 136 -36.88 -41.24 -42.60
CA SER A 136 -37.38 -39.87 -42.88
C SER A 136 -37.40 -38.94 -41.66
N ALA A 137 -36.25 -38.73 -41.00
CA ALA A 137 -35.79 -37.42 -40.49
C ALA A 137 -34.56 -37.59 -39.57
N PRO A 138 -33.38 -37.04 -39.90
CA PRO A 138 -32.24 -37.07 -39.00
C PRO A 138 -32.40 -36.02 -37.90
N VAL A 139 -32.85 -36.42 -36.70
CA VAL A 139 -32.71 -35.61 -35.48
C VAL A 139 -31.34 -35.90 -34.89
N MET A 140 -30.36 -35.10 -35.30
CA MET A 140 -29.02 -35.10 -34.73
C MET A 140 -29.09 -34.58 -33.28
N ALA A 141 -28.95 -35.47 -32.31
CA ALA A 141 -28.62 -35.07 -30.94
C ALA A 141 -27.18 -34.55 -30.93
N SER A 142 -27.00 -33.25 -31.16
CA SER A 142 -25.68 -32.62 -31.05
C SER A 142 -25.29 -32.55 -29.58
N MET A 143 -24.20 -33.22 -29.22
CA MET A 143 -23.48 -32.98 -27.97
C MET A 143 -22.94 -31.54 -28.04
N THR A 144 -23.59 -30.60 -27.37
CA THR A 144 -23.04 -29.24 -27.23
C THR A 144 -21.87 -29.31 -26.23
N PRO A 145 -20.62 -29.03 -26.63
CA PRO A 145 -19.53 -28.94 -25.68
C PRO A 145 -19.80 -27.73 -24.77
N VAL A 146 -19.90 -27.98 -23.46
CA VAL A 146 -19.99 -26.93 -22.44
C VAL A 146 -18.78 -26.02 -22.57
N SER A 147 -19.00 -24.78 -23.01
CA SER A 147 -17.96 -23.77 -23.09
C SER A 147 -17.64 -23.25 -21.69
N VAL A 148 -16.36 -23.30 -21.33
CA VAL A 148 -15.87 -22.77 -20.06
C VAL A 148 -15.84 -21.24 -20.19
N VAL A 149 -16.78 -20.56 -19.54
CA VAL A 149 -16.78 -19.10 -19.46
C VAL A 149 -15.59 -18.67 -18.59
N SER A 150 -14.52 -18.21 -19.23
CA SER A 150 -13.44 -17.52 -18.53
C SER A 150 -13.96 -16.14 -18.11
N ALA A 151 -14.23 -15.97 -16.82
CA ALA A 151 -14.43 -14.66 -16.23
C ALA A 151 -13.10 -13.87 -16.31
N ARG A 152 -13.18 -12.66 -16.86
CA ARG A 152 -12.10 -11.67 -16.82
C ARG A 152 -12.28 -10.75 -15.63
#